data_AF-A0A3D1MDH2-F1
#
_entry.id   AF-A0A3D1MDH2-F1
#
_cell.length_a   1.000
_cell.length_b   1.000
_cell.length_c   1.000
_cell.angle_alpha   90.00
_cell.angle_beta   90.00
_cell.angle_gamma   90.00
#
_symmetry.space_group_name_H-M   'P 1'
#
loop_
_entity.id
_entity.type
_entity.pdbx_description
1 polymer ?
#
loop_
_entity_poly.entity_id
_entity_poly.type
_entity_poly.pdbx_seq_one_letter_code
_entity_poly.pdbx_strand_id
1 'polypeptide(L)'
;MAFIPLLSRALSADVELSVNFSSLLTGLFEVYPPDSSFRILTWELLITDNHVRHFGVIQQRKSPRSLLPLFDASDMHSYRTKEVLSRNNWFGQVYYNISTIAESNDGHYLLMGYDRKDSLSDFKILDVLVIKDGDVRFGAPQFAYPPDMPIVAEGDVASQDSLTNRLFFEHKEGTTVRLSVDESSKTITYSHLSPIHRSAKETLYNYVPDGTDAGFRWNGAHWEWIPDPSAILPTD
;
A
#
# COMPACT_ATOMS: atom_id res chain seq x y z
N MET A 1 -5.92 -23.20 14.37
CA MET A 1 -4.47 -23.19 14.01
C MET A 1 -4.12 -23.97 12.73
N ALA A 2 -5.05 -24.63 12.02
CA ALA A 2 -4.70 -25.41 10.81
C ALA A 2 -4.62 -24.59 9.49
N PHE A 3 -5.03 -23.32 9.49
CA PHE A 3 -5.17 -22.53 8.26
C PHE A 3 -3.84 -22.32 7.52
N ILE A 4 -2.81 -21.81 8.19
CA ILE A 4 -1.51 -21.48 7.56
C ILE A 4 -0.85 -22.73 6.94
N PRO A 5 -0.75 -23.88 7.65
CA PRO A 5 -0.20 -25.10 7.04
C PRO A 5 -1.02 -25.61 5.86
N LEU A 6 -2.35 -25.51 5.91
CA LEU A 6 -3.23 -25.95 4.81
C LEU A 6 -3.09 -25.07 3.58
N LEU A 7 -3.10 -23.74 3.74
CA LEU A 7 -2.90 -22.79 2.64
C LEU A 7 -1.50 -22.95 2.03
N SER A 8 -0.47 -23.07 2.87
CA SER A 8 0.90 -23.34 2.41
C SER A 8 1.00 -24.62 1.59
N ARG A 9 0.38 -25.71 2.06
CA ARG A 9 0.33 -26.98 1.33
C ARG A 9 -0.42 -26.85 0.01
N ALA A 10 -1.55 -26.14 -0.01
CA ALA A 10 -2.31 -25.90 -1.23
C ALA A 10 -1.48 -25.12 -2.26
N LEU A 11 -0.88 -24.00 -1.86
CA LEU A 11 -0.06 -23.17 -2.75
C LEU A 11 1.20 -23.90 -3.24
N SER A 12 1.77 -24.78 -2.42
CA SER A 12 2.97 -25.57 -2.77
C SER A 12 2.68 -26.68 -3.79
N ALA A 13 1.42 -27.00 -4.07
CA ALA A 13 1.02 -27.98 -5.08
C ALA A 13 1.06 -27.42 -6.52
N ASP A 14 1.91 -26.42 -6.78
CA ASP A 14 2.06 -25.72 -8.07
C ASP A 14 0.73 -25.18 -8.63
N VAL A 15 -0.14 -24.69 -7.74
CA VAL A 15 -1.49 -24.23 -8.09
C VAL A 15 -1.42 -23.01 -9.01
N GLU A 16 -2.21 -23.04 -10.09
CA GLU A 16 -2.30 -21.94 -11.04
C GLU A 16 -2.82 -20.65 -10.42
N LEU A 17 -2.41 -19.52 -11.01
CA LEU A 17 -2.91 -18.20 -10.67
C LEU A 17 -4.38 -17.99 -11.04
N SER A 18 -5.02 -18.91 -11.77
CA SER A 18 -6.44 -18.84 -12.11
C SER A 18 -7.36 -19.25 -10.94
N VAL A 19 -6.82 -19.95 -9.93
CA VAL A 19 -7.57 -20.40 -8.76
C VAL A 19 -7.67 -19.26 -7.75
N ASN A 20 -8.84 -18.65 -7.62
CA ASN A 20 -9.09 -17.54 -6.69
C ASN A 20 -9.43 -18.06 -5.28
N PHE A 21 -8.55 -17.84 -4.31
CA PHE A 21 -8.72 -18.29 -2.93
C PHE A 21 -9.57 -17.33 -2.10
N SER A 22 -9.53 -16.02 -2.37
CA SER A 22 -10.34 -15.03 -1.64
C SER A 22 -11.84 -15.27 -1.81
N SER A 23 -12.27 -15.85 -2.93
CA SER A 23 -13.64 -16.29 -3.15
C SER A 23 -14.10 -17.42 -2.22
N LEU A 24 -13.16 -18.19 -1.66
CA LEU A 24 -13.42 -19.35 -0.81
C LEU A 24 -13.14 -19.09 0.67
N LEU A 25 -12.32 -18.07 0.98
CA LEU A 25 -11.75 -17.81 2.29
C LEU A 25 -11.98 -16.35 2.70
N THR A 26 -13.04 -16.12 3.48
CA THR A 26 -13.35 -14.80 4.05
C THR A 26 -12.16 -14.24 4.83
N GLY A 27 -11.77 -13.00 4.54
CA GLY A 27 -10.65 -12.31 5.19
C GLY A 27 -9.28 -12.55 4.54
N LEU A 28 -9.19 -13.39 3.50
CA LEU A 28 -8.02 -13.50 2.64
C LEU A 28 -8.15 -12.51 1.48
N PHE A 29 -7.16 -11.66 1.31
CA PHE A 29 -7.08 -10.73 0.19
C PHE A 29 -6.09 -11.26 -0.83
N GLU A 30 -6.46 -11.07 -2.10
CA GLU A 30 -5.71 -11.57 -3.23
C GLU A 30 -5.68 -10.50 -4.32
N VAL A 31 -4.48 -10.06 -4.69
CA VAL A 31 -4.28 -9.03 -5.71
C VAL A 31 -3.35 -9.52 -6.81
N TYR A 32 -3.63 -9.08 -8.03
CA TYR A 32 -2.91 -9.46 -9.24
C TYR A 32 -2.43 -8.20 -9.97
N PRO A 33 -1.14 -8.09 -10.30
CA PRO A 33 -0.68 -7.01 -11.17
C PRO A 33 -1.37 -7.11 -12.54
N PRO A 34 -1.46 -6.00 -13.30
CA PRO A 34 -2.03 -5.99 -14.64
C PRO A 34 -1.42 -7.04 -15.61
N ASP A 35 -0.12 -7.29 -15.50
CA ASP A 35 0.60 -8.33 -16.29
C ASP A 35 0.33 -9.77 -15.80
N SER A 36 -0.31 -9.90 -14.63
CA SER A 36 -0.59 -11.14 -13.91
C SER A 36 0.64 -12.04 -13.70
N SER A 37 1.84 -11.46 -13.66
CA SER A 37 3.13 -12.16 -13.52
C SER A 37 3.31 -12.86 -12.16
N PHE A 38 2.57 -12.42 -11.14
CA PHE A 38 2.47 -13.03 -9.82
C PHE A 38 1.07 -12.78 -9.23
N ARG A 39 0.84 -13.25 -8.01
CA ARG A 39 -0.22 -12.72 -7.12
C ARG A 39 0.34 -12.49 -5.73
N ILE A 40 -0.27 -11.58 -4.99
CA ILE A 40 0.00 -11.41 -3.55
C ILE A 40 -1.24 -11.88 -2.79
N LEU A 41 -1.04 -12.79 -1.85
CA LEU A 41 -2.06 -13.17 -0.88
C LEU A 41 -1.69 -12.55 0.46
N THR A 42 -2.63 -11.87 1.11
CA THR A 42 -2.45 -11.28 2.45
C THR A 42 -3.68 -11.48 3.32
N TRP A 43 -3.46 -11.63 4.62
CA TRP A 43 -4.53 -11.68 5.61
C TRP A 43 -4.00 -11.19 6.97
N GLU A 44 -4.92 -10.78 7.82
CA GLU A 44 -4.65 -10.38 9.20
C GLU A 44 -5.21 -11.41 10.18
N LEU A 45 -4.58 -11.53 11.35
CA LEU A 45 -5.06 -12.29 12.49
C LEU A 45 -5.09 -11.37 13.70
N LEU A 46 -6.28 -11.13 14.25
CA LEU A 46 -6.43 -10.41 15.51
C LEU A 46 -5.86 -11.26 16.65
N ILE A 47 -4.78 -10.80 17.26
CA ILE A 47 -4.13 -11.44 18.40
C ILE A 47 -4.74 -10.92 19.71
N THR A 48 -4.95 -9.60 19.78
CA THR A 48 -5.67 -8.90 20.84
C THR A 48 -6.49 -7.77 20.23
N ASP A 49 -7.34 -7.11 21.01
CA ASP A 49 -8.18 -6.00 20.52
C ASP A 49 -7.39 -4.84 19.89
N ASN A 50 -6.11 -4.69 20.22
CA ASN A 50 -5.22 -3.64 19.71
C ASN A 50 -3.99 -4.18 18.97
N HIS A 51 -3.95 -5.47 18.64
CA HIS A 51 -2.80 -6.05 17.98
C HIS A 51 -3.23 -7.06 16.92
N VAL A 52 -2.89 -6.76 15.68
CA VAL A 52 -3.05 -7.64 14.53
C VAL A 52 -1.70 -8.16 14.09
N ARG A 53 -1.67 -9.41 13.66
CA ARG A 53 -0.53 -10.02 12.99
C ARG A 53 -0.86 -10.19 11.52
N HIS A 54 0.02 -9.74 10.65
CA HIS A 54 -0.12 -9.89 9.22
C HIS A 54 0.60 -11.14 8.73
N PHE A 55 0.06 -11.70 7.66
CA PHE A 55 0.69 -12.78 6.92
C PHE A 55 0.56 -12.48 5.44
N GLY A 56 1.59 -12.85 4.69
CA GLY A 56 1.57 -12.66 3.26
C GLY A 56 2.48 -13.63 2.52
N VAL A 57 2.17 -13.84 1.26
CA VAL A 57 2.98 -14.61 0.33
C VAL A 57 2.80 -14.07 -1.07
N ILE A 58 3.91 -13.95 -1.80
CA ILE A 58 3.90 -13.68 -3.24
C ILE A 58 4.08 -15.01 -3.94
N GLN A 59 3.17 -15.35 -4.85
CA GLN A 59 3.30 -16.53 -5.70
C GLN A 59 3.59 -16.10 -7.14
N GLN A 60 4.73 -16.52 -7.67
CA GLN A 60 5.12 -16.21 -9.04
C GLN A 60 4.40 -17.14 -10.04
N ARG A 61 4.15 -16.63 -11.25
CA ARG A 61 3.54 -17.41 -12.35
C ARG A 61 4.47 -18.45 -12.97
N LYS A 62 5.78 -18.17 -13.03
CA LYS A 62 6.79 -19.03 -13.69
C LYS A 62 6.76 -20.43 -13.09
N SER A 63 6.77 -21.48 -13.92
CA SER A 63 6.86 -22.88 -13.46
C SER A 63 8.33 -23.30 -13.27
N PRO A 64 8.69 -24.00 -12.19
CA PRO A 64 7.83 -24.32 -11.03
C PRO A 64 7.46 -23.05 -10.24
N ARG A 65 6.18 -22.90 -9.86
CA ARG A 65 5.70 -21.69 -9.17
C ARG A 65 6.39 -21.54 -7.83
N SER A 66 7.15 -20.46 -7.69
CA SER A 66 7.85 -20.13 -6.46
C SER A 66 6.91 -19.39 -5.50
N LEU A 67 7.06 -19.71 -4.21
CA LEU A 67 6.41 -19.01 -3.11
C LEU A 67 7.45 -18.17 -2.39
N LEU A 68 7.19 -16.88 -2.29
CA LEU A 68 8.04 -15.91 -1.62
C LEU A 68 7.27 -15.43 -0.37
N PRO A 69 7.48 -16.06 0.80
CA PRO A 69 6.78 -15.66 2.03
C PRO A 69 7.19 -14.25 2.45
N LEU A 70 6.24 -13.53 3.03
CA LEU A 70 6.41 -12.21 3.64
C LEU A 70 6.36 -12.36 5.16
N PHE A 71 7.40 -11.88 5.84
CA PHE A 71 7.56 -11.95 7.27
C PHE A 71 7.23 -10.59 7.87
N ASP A 72 6.12 -10.56 8.58
CA ASP A 72 5.62 -9.37 9.26
C ASP A 72 6.60 -8.90 10.35
N ALA A 73 7.02 -7.64 10.22
CA ALA A 73 7.89 -6.92 11.14
C ALA A 73 7.30 -5.56 11.53
N SER A 74 5.97 -5.39 11.44
CA SER A 74 5.26 -4.15 11.79
C SER A 74 5.72 -3.55 13.13
N ASP A 75 5.81 -4.36 14.18
CA ASP A 75 6.20 -3.95 15.54
C ASP A 75 7.67 -3.50 15.66
N MET A 76 8.51 -3.80 14.67
CA MET A 76 9.95 -3.51 14.69
C MET A 76 10.30 -2.21 13.96
N HIS A 77 9.36 -1.68 13.17
CA HIS A 77 9.57 -0.47 12.38
C HIS A 77 9.26 0.77 13.18
N SER A 78 9.97 1.87 12.88
CA SER A 78 9.53 3.18 13.35
C SER A 78 8.17 3.51 12.75
N TYR A 79 7.37 4.28 13.49
CA TYR A 79 6.14 4.86 12.98
C TYR A 79 6.39 5.56 11.63
N ARG A 80 5.64 5.15 10.59
CA ARG A 80 5.79 5.60 9.20
C ARG A 80 7.22 5.48 8.65
N THR A 81 7.76 4.26 8.72
CA THR A 81 9.12 3.96 8.22
C THR A 81 9.35 4.43 6.78
N LYS A 82 10.54 5.01 6.56
CA LYS A 82 11.05 5.41 5.23
C LYS A 82 12.08 4.43 4.69
N GLU A 83 12.19 3.25 5.30
CA GLU A 83 13.14 2.24 4.89
C GLU A 83 12.67 1.50 3.64
N VAL A 84 13.63 1.09 2.80
CA VAL A 84 13.37 0.09 1.75
C VAL A 84 13.37 -1.27 2.40
N LEU A 85 12.22 -1.93 2.38
CA LEU A 85 12.01 -3.21 3.07
C LEU A 85 12.21 -4.39 2.11
N SER A 86 12.52 -5.53 2.68
CA SER A 86 12.56 -6.83 2.02
C SER A 86 11.38 -7.69 2.49
N ARG A 87 11.28 -8.90 1.96
CA ARG A 87 10.32 -9.89 2.45
C ARG A 87 10.54 -10.30 3.92
N ASN A 88 11.76 -10.17 4.44
CA ASN A 88 12.10 -10.63 5.80
C ASN A 88 11.83 -9.59 6.89
N ASN A 89 11.51 -8.36 6.50
CA ASN A 89 11.17 -7.25 7.38
C ASN A 89 10.00 -6.46 6.78
N TRP A 90 9.03 -7.16 6.20
CA TRP A 90 7.88 -6.56 5.55
C TRP A 90 7.05 -5.78 6.57
N PHE A 91 6.52 -4.62 6.16
CA PHE A 91 5.79 -3.71 7.06
C PHE A 91 4.57 -4.38 7.71
N GLY A 92 3.93 -5.35 7.02
CA GLY A 92 2.72 -6.00 7.51
C GLY A 92 1.48 -5.15 7.19
N GLN A 93 0.79 -5.50 6.11
CA GLN A 93 -0.48 -4.87 5.74
C GLN A 93 -1.29 -5.81 4.85
N VAL A 94 -2.59 -5.62 4.80
CA VAL A 94 -3.43 -6.30 3.82
C VAL A 94 -3.42 -5.50 2.51
N TYR A 95 -3.12 -6.15 1.38
CA TYR A 95 -3.19 -5.52 0.06
C TYR A 95 -4.56 -5.74 -0.57
N TYR A 96 -5.25 -4.66 -0.90
CA TYR A 96 -6.56 -4.72 -1.55
C TYR A 96 -6.53 -4.32 -3.02
N ASN A 97 -5.45 -3.68 -3.49
CA ASN A 97 -5.27 -3.38 -4.90
C ASN A 97 -3.78 -3.26 -5.27
N ILE A 98 -3.50 -3.43 -6.55
CA ILE A 98 -2.17 -3.30 -7.16
C ILE A 98 -2.33 -2.69 -8.56
N SER A 99 -1.41 -1.80 -8.92
CA SER A 99 -1.35 -1.13 -10.23
C SER A 99 0.09 -1.06 -10.71
N THR A 100 0.31 -0.90 -12.02
CA THR A 100 1.66 -0.67 -12.56
C THR A 100 2.10 0.78 -12.39
N ILE A 101 3.41 1.01 -12.22
CA ILE A 101 3.95 2.35 -12.38
C ILE A 101 4.09 2.63 -13.87
N ALA A 102 3.33 3.62 -14.33
CA ALA A 102 3.19 4.11 -15.71
C ALA A 102 4.32 3.67 -16.68
N GLU A 103 3.93 2.95 -17.74
CA GLU A 103 4.75 2.52 -18.90
C GLU A 103 6.01 1.68 -18.60
N SER A 104 6.40 1.52 -17.34
CA SER A 104 7.59 0.77 -16.95
C SER A 104 7.24 -0.70 -16.65
N ASN A 105 7.66 -1.59 -17.56
CA ASN A 105 7.66 -3.04 -17.32
C ASN A 105 8.96 -3.48 -16.61
N ASP A 106 9.45 -2.66 -15.68
CA ASP A 106 10.75 -2.84 -15.01
C ASP A 106 10.62 -3.51 -13.63
N GLY A 107 9.41 -3.96 -13.29
CA GLY A 107 9.10 -4.66 -12.05
C GLY A 107 8.56 -3.77 -10.94
N HIS A 108 8.21 -2.50 -11.22
CA HIS A 108 7.62 -1.59 -10.25
C HIS A 108 6.08 -1.63 -10.25
N TYR A 109 5.50 -1.74 -9.06
CA TYR A 109 4.07 -1.80 -8.85
C TYR A 109 3.67 -0.89 -7.68
N LEU A 110 2.57 -0.16 -7.84
CA LEU A 110 1.89 0.50 -6.75
C LEU A 110 1.03 -0.50 -6.00
N LEU A 111 1.22 -0.61 -4.69
CA LEU A 111 0.37 -1.42 -3.82
C LEU A 111 -0.47 -0.50 -2.95
N MET A 112 -1.80 -0.72 -2.98
CA MET A 112 -2.70 -0.11 -2.01
C MET A 112 -3.04 -1.12 -0.94
N GLY A 113 -2.72 -0.78 0.30
CA GLY A 113 -3.01 -1.62 1.45
C GLY A 113 -3.68 -0.89 2.60
N TYR A 114 -4.04 -1.70 3.58
CA TYR A 114 -4.73 -1.34 4.79
C TYR A 114 -4.05 -2.03 5.97
N ASP A 115 -3.91 -1.31 7.06
CA ASP A 115 -3.41 -1.83 8.34
C ASP A 115 -4.29 -1.26 9.47
N ARG A 116 -4.82 -2.16 10.31
CA ARG A 116 -5.54 -1.77 11.53
C ARG A 116 -4.52 -1.51 12.62
N LYS A 117 -4.15 -0.24 12.76
CA LYS A 117 -3.12 0.19 13.71
C LYS A 117 -3.54 -0.09 15.16
N ASP A 118 -4.71 0.39 15.57
CA ASP A 118 -5.26 0.19 16.93
C ASP A 118 -6.78 0.44 16.96
N SER A 119 -7.39 0.40 18.16
CA SER A 119 -8.81 0.70 18.35
C SER A 119 -9.23 2.15 18.07
N LEU A 120 -8.27 3.06 17.81
CA LEU A 120 -8.55 4.47 17.55
C LEU A 120 -8.37 4.83 16.07
N SER A 121 -7.47 4.15 15.37
CA SER A 121 -7.01 4.55 14.04
C SER A 121 -6.64 3.40 13.14
N ASP A 122 -6.79 3.67 11.85
CA ASP A 122 -6.40 2.80 10.75
C ASP A 122 -5.43 3.52 9.81
N PHE A 123 -4.65 2.75 9.05
CA PHE A 123 -3.90 3.25 7.90
C PHE A 123 -4.51 2.78 6.58
N LYS A 124 -4.64 3.72 5.64
CA LYS A 124 -4.48 3.39 4.21
C LYS A 124 -3.02 3.63 3.84
N ILE A 125 -2.46 2.75 3.03
CA ILE A 125 -1.04 2.77 2.74
C ILE A 125 -0.82 2.63 1.25
N LEU A 126 -0.12 3.60 0.66
CA LEU A 126 0.39 3.49 -0.70
C LEU A 126 1.87 3.14 -0.66
N ASP A 127 2.23 2.03 -1.31
CA ASP A 127 3.57 1.49 -1.33
C ASP A 127 4.05 1.22 -2.75
N VAL A 128 5.36 1.14 -2.92
CA VAL A 128 6.00 0.72 -4.17
C VAL A 128 6.70 -0.62 -3.97
N LEU A 129 6.16 -1.64 -4.60
CA LEU A 129 6.77 -2.94 -4.74
C LEU A 129 7.69 -2.98 -5.95
N VAL A 130 8.90 -3.50 -5.76
CA VAL A 130 9.83 -3.82 -6.84
C VAL A 130 10.09 -5.31 -6.82
N ILE A 131 9.74 -6.01 -7.91
CA ILE A 131 10.07 -7.42 -8.12
C ILE A 131 10.93 -7.55 -9.37
N LYS A 132 12.19 -7.95 -9.18
CA LYS A 132 13.13 -8.15 -10.28
C LYS A 132 14.04 -9.32 -9.98
N ASP A 133 14.11 -10.25 -10.93
CA ASP A 133 14.97 -11.45 -10.84
C ASP A 133 14.79 -12.26 -9.54
N GLY A 134 13.59 -12.22 -8.94
CA GLY A 134 13.27 -12.89 -7.69
C GLY A 134 13.62 -12.10 -6.41
N ASP A 135 14.32 -10.97 -6.53
CA ASP A 135 14.41 -10.00 -5.44
C ASP A 135 13.09 -9.24 -5.30
N VAL A 136 12.68 -9.01 -4.06
CA VAL A 136 11.42 -8.37 -3.71
C VAL A 136 11.70 -7.29 -2.69
N ARG A 137 11.43 -6.04 -3.07
CA ARG A 137 11.61 -4.86 -2.26
C ARG A 137 10.32 -4.08 -2.14
N PHE A 138 10.11 -3.44 -1.00
CA PHE A 138 8.99 -2.55 -0.74
C PHE A 138 9.51 -1.16 -0.36
N GLY A 139 8.71 -0.14 -0.61
CA GLY A 139 9.05 1.25 -0.34
C GLY A 139 10.13 1.79 -1.27
N ALA A 140 10.08 1.51 -2.57
CA ALA A 140 10.96 2.24 -3.49
C ALA A 140 10.57 3.75 -3.50
N PRO A 141 11.54 4.67 -3.36
CA PRO A 141 11.25 6.10 -3.26
C PRO A 141 10.72 6.63 -4.59
N GLN A 142 9.48 7.13 -4.58
CA GLN A 142 8.74 7.51 -5.80
C GLN A 142 7.81 8.71 -5.62
N PHE A 143 7.61 9.24 -4.40
CA PHE A 143 6.63 10.31 -4.17
C PHE A 143 7.33 11.63 -3.82
N ALA A 144 7.09 12.67 -4.61
CA ALA A 144 7.60 14.02 -4.38
C ALA A 144 6.50 14.95 -3.85
N TYR A 145 6.85 15.78 -2.87
CA TYR A 145 5.97 16.80 -2.28
C TYR A 145 6.56 18.20 -2.46
N PRO A 146 5.70 19.24 -2.48
CA PRO A 146 6.17 20.62 -2.42
C PRO A 146 6.85 20.90 -1.06
N PRO A 147 7.88 21.76 -1.02
CA PRO A 147 8.66 22.04 0.20
C PRO A 147 7.84 22.60 1.38
N ASP A 148 6.79 23.34 1.06
CA ASP A 148 6.00 24.11 2.03
C ASP A 148 4.66 23.46 2.37
N MET A 149 4.41 22.25 1.83
CA MET A 149 3.17 21.53 2.12
C MET A 149 3.33 20.79 3.44
N PRO A 150 2.49 21.04 4.47
CA PRO A 150 2.37 20.10 5.55
C PRO A 150 1.88 18.81 4.90
N ILE A 151 2.69 17.75 4.90
CA ILE A 151 2.28 16.50 4.26
C ILE A 151 0.95 16.13 4.91
N VAL A 152 -0.14 16.19 4.14
CA VAL A 152 -1.50 15.97 4.66
C VAL A 152 -1.66 14.53 5.19
N ALA A 153 -0.69 13.66 4.85
CA ALA A 153 -0.52 12.34 5.43
C ALA A 153 0.38 12.32 6.69
N GLU A 154 1.29 13.28 6.88
CA GLU A 154 2.41 13.12 7.82
C GLU A 154 2.93 14.46 8.38
N GLY A 155 3.12 14.56 9.69
CA GLY A 155 3.94 15.62 10.31
C GLY A 155 5.43 15.55 9.94
N ASP A 156 5.75 15.00 8.78
CA ASP A 156 7.08 14.81 8.24
C ASP A 156 7.32 15.91 7.21
N VAL A 157 8.33 16.74 7.41
CA VAL A 157 8.76 17.69 6.38
C VAL A 157 9.59 16.90 5.38
N ALA A 158 9.08 16.70 4.16
CA ALA A 158 9.94 16.23 3.07
C ALA A 158 10.97 17.32 2.80
N SER A 159 12.26 16.97 2.86
CA SER A 159 13.29 17.88 2.35
C SER A 159 13.10 18.06 0.83
N GLN A 160 13.45 19.25 0.32
CA GLN A 160 13.29 19.67 -1.09
C GLN A 160 13.72 18.62 -2.14
N ASP A 161 14.63 17.70 -1.78
CA ASP A 161 15.28 16.77 -2.71
C ASP A 161 15.00 15.29 -2.41
N SER A 162 14.11 14.96 -1.45
CA SER A 162 13.89 13.57 -1.04
C SER A 162 12.54 13.03 -1.51
N LEU A 163 12.58 12.07 -2.43
CA LEU A 163 11.44 11.21 -2.72
C LEU A 163 11.09 10.35 -1.50
N THR A 164 9.81 10.27 -1.17
CA THR A 164 9.29 9.42 -0.09
C THR A 164 8.99 8.01 -0.62
N ASN A 165 9.21 7.01 0.25
CA ASN A 165 9.10 5.57 -0.03
C ASN A 165 7.66 5.05 -0.01
N ARG A 166 6.87 5.50 0.96
CA ARG A 166 5.52 5.02 1.26
C ARG A 166 4.69 6.18 1.79
N LEU A 167 3.39 6.21 1.48
CA LEU A 167 2.46 7.20 2.00
C LEU A 167 1.53 6.53 3.01
N PHE A 168 1.47 7.09 4.22
CA PHE A 168 0.59 6.59 5.29
C PHE A 168 -0.55 7.57 5.55
N PHE A 169 -1.78 7.16 5.26
CA PHE A 169 -2.97 7.94 5.55
C PHE A 169 -3.60 7.42 6.85
N GLU A 170 -3.11 7.91 8.00
CA GLU A 170 -3.74 7.63 9.30
C GLU A 170 -5.07 8.38 9.41
N HIS A 171 -6.11 7.65 9.79
CA HIS A 171 -7.45 8.20 9.95
C HIS A 171 -8.17 7.52 11.10
N LYS A 172 -9.24 8.16 11.56
CA LYS A 172 -10.10 7.60 12.58
C LYS A 172 -10.66 6.24 12.14
N GLU A 173 -10.60 5.26 13.03
CA GLU A 173 -11.24 3.95 12.84
C GLU A 173 -12.73 4.11 12.45
N GLY A 174 -13.20 3.21 11.58
CA GLY A 174 -14.57 3.23 11.06
C GLY A 174 -14.83 4.31 10.00
N THR A 175 -13.80 5.02 9.54
CA THR A 175 -13.91 6.04 8.48
C THR A 175 -13.49 5.48 7.13
N THR A 176 -14.27 5.76 6.08
CA THR A 176 -13.93 5.35 4.72
C THR A 176 -13.00 6.38 4.06
N VAL A 177 -11.74 6.04 3.86
CA VAL A 177 -10.77 6.85 3.09
C VAL A 177 -10.58 6.28 1.68
N ARG A 178 -10.70 7.14 0.66
CA ARG A 178 -10.46 6.77 -0.74
C ARG A 178 -8.97 6.86 -1.06
N LEU A 179 -8.46 5.85 -1.75
CA LEU A 179 -7.17 5.87 -2.44
C LEU A 179 -7.33 5.05 -3.73
N SER A 180 -7.12 5.69 -4.88
CA SER A 180 -7.30 5.09 -6.20
C SER A 180 -6.17 5.49 -7.15
N VAL A 181 -5.88 4.60 -8.09
CA VAL A 181 -4.95 4.84 -9.20
C VAL A 181 -5.73 4.75 -10.50
N ASP A 182 -5.60 5.77 -11.34
CA ASP A 182 -6.04 5.73 -12.73
C ASP A 182 -4.81 5.62 -13.63
N GLU A 183 -4.61 4.44 -14.19
CA GLU A 183 -3.49 4.14 -15.08
C GLU A 183 -3.55 4.93 -16.39
N SER A 184 -4.75 5.30 -16.86
CA SER A 184 -4.94 6.00 -18.13
C SER A 184 -4.52 7.46 -18.04
N SER A 185 -4.93 8.14 -16.97
CA SER A 185 -4.53 9.52 -16.68
C SER A 185 -3.24 9.61 -15.86
N LYS A 186 -2.64 8.46 -15.51
CA LYS A 186 -1.44 8.33 -14.66
C LYS A 186 -1.55 9.20 -13.41
N THR A 187 -2.69 9.07 -12.72
CA THR A 187 -3.04 9.90 -11.57
C THR A 187 -3.41 9.02 -10.38
N ILE A 188 -2.82 9.32 -9.22
CA ILE A 188 -3.24 8.79 -7.92
C ILE A 188 -4.16 9.84 -7.30
N THR A 189 -5.32 9.42 -6.80
CA THR A 189 -6.27 10.28 -6.10
C THR A 189 -6.54 9.71 -4.71
N TYR A 190 -6.53 10.57 -3.71
CA TYR A 190 -6.86 10.20 -2.33
C TYR A 190 -7.73 11.26 -1.66
N SER A 191 -8.53 10.83 -0.68
CA SER A 191 -9.35 11.76 0.11
C SER A 191 -8.48 12.63 0.99
N HIS A 192 -8.66 13.95 0.90
CA HIS A 192 -7.99 14.88 1.80
C HIS A 192 -8.53 14.71 3.22
N LEU A 193 -7.62 14.58 4.19
CA LEU A 193 -7.95 14.29 5.58
C LEU A 193 -7.79 15.55 6.43
N SER A 194 -8.82 15.86 7.21
CA SER A 194 -8.84 17.00 8.14
C SER A 194 -9.29 16.56 9.54
N PRO A 195 -8.82 17.21 10.61
CA PRO A 195 -9.27 16.90 11.96
C PRO A 195 -10.75 17.27 12.13
N ILE A 196 -11.51 16.41 12.81
CA ILE A 196 -12.95 16.64 13.08
C ILE A 196 -13.21 17.99 13.80
N HIS A 197 -12.25 18.46 14.59
CA HIS A 197 -12.27 19.77 15.25
C HIS A 197 -10.92 20.45 15.14
N ARG A 198 -10.89 21.79 15.07
CA ARG A 198 -9.62 22.56 15.02
C ARG A 198 -8.69 22.27 16.21
N SER A 199 -9.25 21.94 17.37
CA SER A 199 -8.50 21.59 18.58
C SER A 199 -7.87 20.19 18.53
N ALA A 200 -8.27 19.33 17.58
CA ALA A 200 -7.72 18.00 17.37
C ALA A 200 -6.63 17.98 16.27
N LYS A 201 -6.13 19.16 15.87
CA LYS A 201 -4.96 19.28 15.01
C LYS A 201 -3.79 18.52 15.66
N GLU A 202 -3.04 17.76 14.87
CA GLU A 202 -1.94 16.87 15.31
C GLU A 202 -2.37 15.55 15.97
N THR A 203 -3.67 15.35 16.20
CA THR A 203 -4.22 14.09 16.69
C THR A 203 -4.76 13.25 15.53
N LEU A 204 -3.88 12.54 14.82
CA LEU A 204 -4.20 11.87 13.55
C LEU A 204 -5.35 10.85 13.61
N TYR A 205 -5.53 10.16 14.76
CA TYR A 205 -6.68 9.28 14.97
C TYR A 205 -8.05 9.98 15.00
N ASN A 206 -8.10 11.32 14.89
CA ASN A 206 -9.34 12.10 14.72
C ASN A 206 -9.50 12.69 13.31
N TYR A 207 -8.67 12.28 12.36
CA TYR A 207 -8.74 12.80 11.00
C TYR A 207 -9.75 11.99 10.18
N VAL A 208 -10.55 12.71 9.39
CA VAL A 208 -11.59 12.16 8.52
C VAL A 208 -11.56 12.87 7.16
N PRO A 209 -12.08 12.26 6.08
CA PRO A 209 -12.26 12.93 4.80
C PRO A 209 -13.09 14.21 4.96
N ASP A 210 -12.62 15.32 4.41
CA ASP A 210 -13.35 16.59 4.42
C ASP A 210 -14.21 16.85 3.17
N GLY A 211 -14.25 15.87 2.26
CA GLY A 211 -15.00 15.94 1.01
C GLY A 211 -14.22 16.52 -0.16
N THR A 212 -12.95 16.90 0.04
CA THR A 212 -12.02 17.24 -1.04
C THR A 212 -11.04 16.10 -1.31
N ASP A 213 -10.45 16.10 -2.50
CA ASP A 213 -9.45 15.13 -2.92
C ASP A 213 -8.14 15.85 -3.25
N ALA A 214 -7.03 15.17 -3.01
CA ALA A 214 -5.71 15.55 -3.50
C ALA A 214 -5.09 14.35 -4.23
N GLY A 215 -3.93 14.54 -4.85
CA GLY A 215 -3.37 13.45 -5.64
C GLY A 215 -1.91 13.57 -5.97
N PHE A 216 -1.49 12.67 -6.86
CA PHE A 216 -0.20 12.70 -7.52
C PHE A 216 -0.37 12.42 -9.00
N ARG A 217 0.51 12.99 -9.81
CA ARG A 217 0.59 12.70 -11.25
C ARG A 217 1.97 12.21 -11.61
N TRP A 218 2.03 11.19 -12.45
CA TRP A 218 3.30 10.69 -12.97
C TRP A 218 3.90 11.72 -13.94
N ASN A 219 5.15 12.13 -13.71
CA ASN A 219 5.86 13.06 -14.60
C ASN A 219 6.86 12.38 -15.54
N GLY A 220 6.91 11.05 -15.56
CA GLY A 220 7.87 10.26 -16.33
C GLY A 220 9.01 9.67 -15.49
N ALA A 221 9.23 10.19 -14.28
CA ALA A 221 10.31 9.74 -13.40
C ALA A 221 9.83 9.38 -11.98
N HIS A 222 8.88 10.16 -11.44
CA HIS A 222 8.29 9.95 -10.12
C HIS A 222 6.86 10.50 -10.07
N TRP A 223 6.16 10.24 -8.98
CA TRP A 223 4.84 10.77 -8.67
C TRP A 223 4.97 12.14 -8.02
N GLU A 224 4.50 13.18 -8.69
CA GLU A 224 4.52 14.55 -8.22
C GLU A 224 3.16 14.93 -7.64
N TRP A 225 3.14 15.43 -6.40
CA TRP A 225 1.89 15.80 -5.73
C TRP A 225 1.17 16.93 -6.47
N ILE A 226 -0.15 16.83 -6.54
CA ILE A 226 -1.02 17.85 -7.11
C ILE A 226 -2.19 18.19 -6.16
N PRO A 227 -2.53 19.48 -6.00
CA PRO A 227 -3.60 19.92 -5.10
C PRO A 227 -5.00 19.55 -5.59
N ASP A 228 -5.17 19.43 -6.91
CA ASP A 228 -6.45 19.09 -7.53
C ASP A 228 -6.22 18.04 -8.64
N PRO A 229 -6.54 16.75 -8.38
CA PRO A 229 -6.40 15.69 -9.36
C PRO A 229 -7.37 15.81 -10.53
N SER A 230 -8.44 16.60 -10.41
CA SER A 230 -9.43 16.83 -11.48
C SER A 230 -9.02 17.93 -12.47
N ALA A 231 -8.01 18.74 -12.15
CA ALA A 231 -7.55 19.81 -13.01
C ALA A 231 -6.91 19.26 -14.30
N ILE A 232 -7.51 19.62 -15.44
CA ILE A 232 -7.01 19.33 -16.79
C ILE A 232 -5.78 20.22 -17.04
N LEU A 233 -4.64 19.62 -17.40
CA LEU A 233 -3.46 20.39 -17.82
C LEU A 233 -3.77 21.10 -19.15
N PRO A 234 -3.32 22.36 -19.33
CA PRO A 234 -3.40 23.01 -20.64
C PRO A 234 -2.72 22.11 -21.69
N THR A 235 -3.40 21.85 -22.79
CA THR A 235 -2.77 21.21 -23.95
C THR A 235 -1.86 22.24 -24.61
N ASP A 236 -0.56 21.97 -24.66
CA ASP A 236 0.42 22.73 -25.45
C ASP A 236 0.10 22.68 -26.96
#